data_AF-A0A0N1EC72-F1
#
_entry.id   AF-A0A0N1EC72-F1
#
_cell.length_a   1.000
_cell.length_b   1.000
_cell.length_c   1.000
_cell.angle_alpha   90.00
_cell.angle_beta   90.00
_cell.angle_gamma   90.00
#
_symmetry.space_group_name_H-M   'P 1'
#
loop_
_entity.id
_entity.type
_entity.pdbx_description
1 polymer ?
#
loop_
_entity_poly.entity_id
_entity_poly.type
_entity_poly.pdbx_seq_one_letter_code
_entity_poly.pdbx_strand_id
1 'polypeptide(L)'
;MNIDEKIKHSLQAEQHNLESILESDPGLFKQLIDIYKGKMRLWTILGTFFAFIFTAIFILSAYQFFNSEQQLFWAVCFVSSLMMQIAIKLWLFMEMNRQSIMKEIKRSELEIRLILSEHFTSNSQT
;
A
#
# COMPACT_ATOMS: atom_id res chain seq x y z
N MET A 1 12.83 36.78 18.69
CA MET A 1 12.04 35.56 18.45
C MET A 1 12.98 34.57 17.79
N ASN A 2 13.42 33.54 18.52
CA ASN A 2 14.56 32.72 18.15
C ASN A 2 14.16 31.72 17.07
N ILE A 3 14.93 31.64 15.98
CA ILE A 3 14.71 30.68 14.88
C ILE A 3 14.61 29.24 15.41
N ASP A 4 15.33 28.97 16.49
CA ASP A 4 15.36 27.70 17.22
C ASP A 4 13.99 27.28 17.78
N GLU A 5 13.24 28.23 18.35
CA GLU A 5 11.86 27.96 18.82
C GLU A 5 10.94 27.63 17.65
N LYS A 6 11.15 28.29 16.50
CA LYS A 6 10.35 28.06 15.30
C LYS A 6 10.61 26.68 14.68
N ILE A 7 11.87 26.24 14.68
CA ILE A 7 12.29 24.90 14.22
C ILE A 7 11.74 23.83 15.16
N LYS A 8 11.85 24.03 16.47
CA LYS A 8 11.32 23.11 17.48
C LYS A 8 9.81 22.97 17.39
N HIS A 9 9.10 24.08 17.18
CA HIS A 9 7.66 24.10 17.04
C HIS A 9 7.20 23.48 15.70
N SER A 10 7.93 23.67 14.60
CA SER A 10 7.62 22.99 13.34
C SER A 10 7.88 21.49 13.41
N LEU A 11 8.97 21.07 14.07
CA LEU A 11 9.30 19.66 14.27
C LEU A 11 8.29 18.97 15.18
N GLN A 12 7.90 19.59 16.30
CA GLN A 12 6.86 19.06 17.19
C GLN A 12 5.49 18.98 16.50
N ALA A 13 5.13 19.97 15.69
CA ALA A 13 3.87 19.94 14.93
C ALA A 13 3.86 18.83 13.87
N GLU A 14 5.02 18.55 13.24
CA GLU A 14 5.17 17.46 12.27
C GLU A 14 5.19 16.09 12.97
N GLN A 15 5.86 16.00 14.11
CA GLN A 15 5.93 14.80 14.95
C GLN A 15 4.55 14.41 15.51
N HIS A 16 3.76 15.39 15.98
CA HIS A 16 2.43 15.12 16.50
C HIS A 16 1.41 14.77 15.41
N ASN A 17 1.52 15.38 14.21
CA ASN A 17 0.74 14.96 13.06
C ASN A 17 1.10 13.53 12.62
N LEU A 18 2.37 13.13 12.71
CA LEU A 18 2.80 11.77 12.38
C LEU A 18 2.36 10.77 13.45
N GLU A 19 2.49 11.08 14.73
CA GLU A 19 2.02 10.24 15.84
C GLU A 19 0.52 9.95 15.75
N SER A 20 -0.32 10.96 15.48
CA SER A 20 -1.77 10.74 15.32
C SER A 20 -2.15 9.88 14.11
N ILE A 21 -1.30 9.85 13.07
CA ILE A 21 -1.43 8.95 11.92
C ILE A 21 -0.92 7.53 12.26
N LEU A 22 0.02 7.41 13.19
CA LEU A 22 0.75 6.18 13.56
C LEU A 22 0.12 5.40 14.74
N GLU A 23 -0.56 6.05 15.67
CA GLU A 23 -1.14 5.41 16.87
C GLU A 23 -2.32 4.47 16.55
N SER A 24 -2.93 4.66 15.38
CA SER A 24 -3.86 3.69 14.84
C SER A 24 -3.10 2.62 14.08
N ASP A 25 -2.74 1.52 14.76
CA ASP A 25 -2.34 0.27 14.10
C ASP A 25 -3.37 -0.02 13.00
N PRO A 26 -3.06 0.21 11.72
CA PRO A 26 -4.03 0.09 10.68
C PRO A 26 -4.19 -1.40 10.46
N GLY A 27 -5.16 -2.01 11.17
CA GLY A 27 -5.54 -3.40 10.95
C GLY A 27 -5.66 -3.67 9.45
N LEU A 28 -5.40 -4.90 9.01
CA LEU A 28 -5.20 -5.26 7.59
C LEU A 28 -6.15 -4.56 6.60
N PHE A 29 -7.41 -4.35 6.97
CA PHE A 29 -8.39 -3.58 6.20
C PHE A 29 -8.05 -2.10 5.99
N LYS A 30 -7.54 -1.40 7.00
CA LYS A 30 -7.10 -0.01 6.91
C LYS A 30 -5.82 0.09 6.07
N GLN A 31 -4.92 -0.89 6.17
CA GLN A 31 -3.78 -1.02 5.25
C GLN A 31 -4.25 -1.21 3.79
N LEU A 32 -5.27 -2.06 3.57
CA LEU A 32 -5.88 -2.26 2.26
C LEU A 32 -6.48 -0.95 1.70
N ILE A 33 -7.21 -0.20 2.53
CA ILE A 33 -7.82 1.09 2.19
C ILE A 33 -6.76 2.18 1.95
N ASP A 34 -5.64 2.14 2.66
CA ASP A 34 -4.52 3.08 2.49
C ASP A 34 -3.86 2.95 1.11
N ILE A 35 -3.81 1.75 0.53
CA ILE A 35 -3.34 1.56 -0.87
C ILE A 35 -4.22 2.37 -1.83
N TYR A 36 -5.53 2.45 -1.56
CA TYR A 36 -6.47 3.27 -2.33
C TYR A 36 -6.37 4.77 -2.05
N LYS A 37 -5.52 5.24 -1.12
CA LYS A 37 -5.29 6.67 -0.85
C LYS A 37 -3.91 7.16 -1.31
N GLY A 38 -3.00 6.25 -1.65
CA GLY A 38 -1.63 6.59 -2.07
C GLY A 38 -1.51 7.15 -3.49
N LYS A 39 -0.29 7.57 -3.87
CA LYS A 39 0.07 8.07 -5.22
C LYS A 39 -0.22 7.05 -6.33
N MET A 40 -0.25 5.75 -6.01
CA MET A 40 -0.57 4.65 -6.93
C MET A 40 -2.07 4.29 -6.97
N ARG A 41 -2.95 5.07 -6.32
CA ARG A 41 -4.40 4.82 -6.25
C ARG A 41 -5.04 4.49 -7.60
N LEU A 42 -4.68 5.24 -8.66
CA LEU A 42 -5.24 5.01 -9.99
C LEU A 42 -4.90 3.62 -10.53
N TRP A 43 -3.66 3.15 -10.30
CA TRP A 43 -3.21 1.83 -10.70
C TRP A 43 -3.89 0.72 -9.89
N THR A 44 -4.08 0.93 -8.58
CA THR A 44 -4.81 -0.01 -7.73
C THR A 44 -6.28 -0.13 -8.15
N ILE A 45 -6.96 0.99 -8.44
CA ILE A 45 -8.34 1.00 -8.93
C ILE A 45 -8.44 0.28 -10.27
N LEU A 46 -7.51 0.54 -11.18
CA LEU A 46 -7.45 -0.13 -12.48
C LEU A 46 -7.26 -1.65 -12.31
N GLY A 47 -6.36 -2.07 -11.41
CA GLY A 47 -6.14 -3.49 -11.09
C GLY A 47 -7.39 -4.18 -10.54
N THR A 48 -8.13 -3.52 -9.64
CA THR A 48 -9.41 -4.04 -9.10
C THR A 48 -10.50 -4.10 -10.17
N PHE A 49 -10.54 -3.12 -11.08
CA PHE A 49 -11.45 -3.14 -12.22
C PHE A 49 -11.16 -4.34 -13.14
N PHE A 50 -9.88 -4.59 -13.46
CA PHE A 50 -9.48 -5.79 -14.19
C PHE A 50 -9.85 -7.08 -13.45
N ALA A 51 -9.66 -7.14 -12.13
CA ALA A 51 -10.07 -8.30 -11.34
C ALA A 51 -11.57 -8.60 -11.48
N PHE A 52 -12.42 -7.58 -11.50
CA PHE A 52 -13.86 -7.73 -11.76
C PHE A 52 -14.14 -8.26 -13.17
N ILE A 53 -13.46 -7.74 -14.19
CA ILE A 53 -13.59 -8.22 -15.57
C ILE A 53 -13.19 -9.70 -15.67
N PHE A 54 -12.04 -10.08 -15.11
CA PHE A 54 -11.59 -11.48 -15.09
C PHE A 54 -12.55 -12.39 -14.31
N THR A 55 -13.20 -11.88 -13.26
CA THR A 55 -14.25 -12.62 -12.54
C THR A 55 -15.46 -12.88 -13.43
N ALA A 56 -15.90 -11.90 -14.23
CA ALA A 56 -16.99 -12.09 -15.17
C ALA A 56 -16.61 -13.10 -16.27
N ILE A 57 -15.41 -13.00 -16.84
CA ILE A 57 -14.88 -13.94 -17.84
C ILE A 57 -14.80 -15.35 -17.26
N PHE A 58 -14.39 -15.49 -16.00
CA PHE A 58 -14.32 -16.75 -15.30
C PHE A 58 -15.71 -17.43 -15.21
N ILE A 59 -16.75 -16.67 -14.84
CA ILE A 59 -18.12 -17.19 -14.74
C ILE A 59 -18.67 -17.57 -16.13
N LEU A 60 -18.45 -16.72 -17.14
CA LEU A 60 -18.87 -17.01 -18.52
C LEU A 60 -18.17 -18.24 -19.09
N SER A 61 -16.87 -18.38 -18.82
CA SER A 61 -16.08 -19.53 -19.26
C SER A 61 -16.54 -20.82 -18.57
N ALA A 62 -16.90 -20.74 -17.29
CA ALA A 62 -17.49 -21.86 -16.56
C ALA A 62 -18.83 -22.29 -17.15
N TYR A 63 -19.72 -21.35 -17.47
CA TYR A 63 -21.01 -21.65 -18.09
C TYR A 63 -20.84 -22.29 -19.48
N GLN A 64 -19.98 -21.69 -20.29
CA GLN A 64 -19.76 -22.12 -21.67
C GLN A 64 -19.02 -23.47 -21.76
N PHE A 65 -18.25 -23.83 -20.75
CA PHE A 65 -17.65 -25.16 -20.61
C PHE A 65 -18.72 -26.28 -20.56
N PHE A 66 -19.89 -26.04 -19.96
CA PHE A 66 -20.95 -27.06 -19.93
C PHE A 66 -21.83 -27.09 -21.19
N ASN A 67 -21.85 -26.01 -21.97
CA ASN A 67 -22.82 -25.82 -23.06
C ASN A 67 -22.20 -25.79 -24.47
N SER A 68 -20.87 -25.77 -24.60
CA SER A 68 -20.17 -25.64 -25.89
C SER A 68 -19.51 -26.93 -26.34
N GLU A 69 -19.55 -27.21 -27.65
CA GLU A 69 -18.77 -28.30 -28.26
C GLU A 69 -17.25 -28.06 -28.18
N GLN A 70 -16.81 -26.80 -27.96
CA GLN A 70 -15.39 -26.43 -27.81
C GLN A 70 -14.96 -26.39 -26.33
N GLN A 71 -15.28 -27.44 -25.58
CA GLN A 71 -14.98 -27.56 -24.15
C GLN A 71 -13.51 -27.26 -23.79
N LEU A 72 -12.57 -27.72 -24.61
CA LEU A 72 -11.13 -27.55 -24.34
C LEU A 72 -10.71 -26.07 -24.37
N PHE A 73 -11.26 -25.28 -25.29
CA PHE A 73 -10.97 -23.85 -25.41
C PHE A 73 -11.47 -23.10 -24.17
N TRP A 74 -12.71 -23.36 -23.77
CA TRP A 74 -13.31 -22.74 -22.59
C TRP A 74 -12.65 -23.17 -21.28
N ALA A 75 -12.17 -24.42 -21.19
CA ALA A 75 -11.37 -24.88 -20.05
C ALA A 75 -10.03 -24.13 -19.93
N VAL A 76 -9.32 -23.92 -21.04
CA VAL A 76 -8.08 -23.14 -21.05
C VAL A 76 -8.35 -21.68 -20.68
N CYS A 77 -9.41 -21.07 -21.25
CA CYS A 77 -9.84 -19.73 -20.87
C CYS A 77 -10.16 -19.63 -19.36
N PHE A 78 -10.88 -20.61 -18.82
CA PHE A 78 -11.19 -20.68 -17.40
C PHE A 78 -9.92 -20.72 -16.52
N VAL A 79 -8.99 -21.65 -16.80
CA VAL A 79 -7.73 -21.75 -16.04
C VAL A 79 -6.87 -20.49 -16.18
N SER A 80 -6.78 -19.92 -17.39
CA SER A 80 -6.03 -18.69 -17.63
C SER A 80 -6.60 -17.50 -16.84
N SER A 81 -7.93 -17.38 -16.76
CA SER A 81 -8.58 -16.32 -15.99
C SER A 81 -8.35 -16.47 -14.48
N LEU A 82 -8.31 -17.71 -13.96
CA LEU A 82 -7.92 -17.98 -12.57
C LEU A 82 -6.49 -17.56 -12.28
N MET A 83 -5.55 -17.94 -13.15
CA MET A 83 -4.13 -17.55 -13.01
C MET A 83 -3.99 -16.02 -12.98
N MET A 84 -4.72 -15.33 -13.85
CA MET A 84 -4.73 -13.86 -13.90
C MET A 84 -5.29 -13.25 -12.60
N GLN A 85 -6.37 -13.80 -12.05
CA GLN A 85 -6.92 -13.34 -10.76
C GLN A 85 -5.93 -13.53 -9.61
N ILE A 86 -5.23 -14.67 -9.56
CA ILE A 86 -4.20 -14.94 -8.55
C ILE A 86 -3.06 -13.93 -8.67
N ALA A 87 -2.58 -13.67 -9.89
CA ALA A 87 -1.52 -12.71 -10.15
C ALA A 87 -1.91 -11.29 -9.71
N ILE A 88 -3.13 -10.84 -10.00
CA ILE A 88 -3.62 -9.51 -9.59
C ILE A 88 -3.66 -9.40 -8.06
N LYS A 89 -4.19 -10.41 -7.36
CA LYS A 89 -4.22 -10.42 -5.90
C LYS A 89 -2.83 -10.41 -5.28
N LEU A 90 -1.92 -11.21 -5.83
CA LEU A 90 -0.53 -11.26 -5.35
C LEU A 90 0.17 -9.91 -5.55
N TRP A 91 -0.03 -9.28 -6.70
CA TRP A 91 0.51 -7.95 -6.98
C TRP A 91 -0.05 -6.88 -6.03
N LEU A 92 -1.36 -6.90 -5.76
CA LEU A 92 -1.97 -6.00 -4.77
C LEU A 92 -1.39 -6.19 -3.37
N PHE A 93 -1.17 -7.43 -2.95
CA PHE A 93 -0.55 -7.74 -1.66
C PHE A 93 0.92 -7.27 -1.60
N MET A 94 1.67 -7.45 -2.69
CA MET A 94 3.04 -6.96 -2.80
C MET A 94 3.10 -5.43 -2.73
N GLU A 95 2.18 -4.73 -3.39
CA GLU A 95 2.11 -3.27 -3.30
C GLU A 95 1.74 -2.81 -1.88
N MET A 96 0.85 -3.52 -1.18
CA MET A 96 0.56 -3.27 0.24
C MET A 96 1.82 -3.38 1.09
N ASN A 97 2.56 -4.48 0.94
CA ASN A 97 3.80 -4.72 1.69
C ASN A 97 4.85 -3.64 1.38
N ARG A 98 5.00 -3.26 0.11
CA ARG A 98 5.89 -2.18 -0.31
C ARG A 98 5.55 -0.84 0.37
N GLN A 99 4.27 -0.52 0.52
CA GLN A 99 3.84 0.69 1.23
C GLN A 99 4.09 0.59 2.74
N SER A 100 3.91 -0.59 3.36
CA SER A 100 4.23 -0.81 4.78
C SER A 100 5.72 -0.59 5.05
N ILE A 101 6.58 -1.23 4.25
CA ILE A 101 8.04 -1.10 4.36
C ILE A 101 8.47 0.36 4.16
N MET A 102 7.85 1.09 3.21
CA MET A 102 8.16 2.51 3.00
C MET A 102 7.81 3.38 4.22
N LYS A 103 6.72 3.07 4.93
CA LYS A 103 6.37 3.77 6.18
C LYS A 103 7.39 3.47 7.28
N GLU A 104 7.81 2.21 7.40
CA GLU A 104 8.83 1.78 8.38
C GLU A 104 10.19 2.43 8.12
N ILE A 105 10.65 2.51 6.87
CA ILE A 105 11.91 3.18 6.52
C ILE A 105 11.87 4.66 6.92
N LYS A 106 10.77 5.36 6.61
CA LYS A 106 10.62 6.77 7.00
C LYS A 106 10.62 6.97 8.50
N ARG A 107 10.04 6.04 9.26
CA ARG A 107 10.10 6.03 10.73
C ARG A 107 11.55 5.95 11.20
N SER A 108 12.32 4.98 10.69
CA SER A 108 13.73 4.83 11.04
C SER A 108 14.55 6.08 10.68
N GLU A 109 14.31 6.71 9.53
CA GLU A 109 14.98 7.96 9.17
C GLU A 109 14.67 9.12 10.13
N LEU A 110 13.43 9.22 10.62
CA LEU A 110 13.04 10.24 11.58
C LEU A 110 13.71 10.02 12.93
N GLU A 111 13.72 8.78 13.42
CA GLU A 111 14.41 8.41 14.67
C GLU A 111 15.91 8.75 14.58
N ILE A 112 16.57 8.43 13.47
CA ILE A 112 17.98 8.80 13.23
C ILE A 112 18.17 10.32 13.22
N ARG A 113 17.28 11.08 12.56
CA ARG A 113 17.36 12.55 12.52
C ARG A 113 17.20 13.18 13.91
N LEU A 114 16.32 12.63 14.74
CA LEU A 114 16.11 13.10 16.12
C LEU A 114 17.33 12.85 17.00
N ILE A 115 17.93 11.66 16.91
CA ILE A 115 19.15 11.33 17.68
C ILE A 115 20.31 12.25 17.26
N LEU A 116 20.46 12.51 15.96
CA LEU A 116 21.49 13.41 15.45
C LEU A 116 21.27 14.85 15.94
N SER A 117 20.04 15.38 15.90
CA SER A 117 19.78 16.74 16.36
C SER A 117 20.05 16.91 17.86
N GLU A 118 19.68 15.93 18.68
CA GLU A 118 19.99 15.92 20.12
C GLU A 118 21.51 15.96 20.37
N HIS A 119 22.27 15.14 19.64
CA HIS A 119 23.74 15.13 19.73
C HIS A 119 24.36 16.49 19.36
N PHE A 120 23.88 17.15 18.30
CA PHE A 120 24.35 18.49 17.93
C PHE A 120 24.00 19.56 18.97
N THR A 121 22.82 19.49 19.60
CA THR A 121 22.45 20.44 20.66
C THR A 121 23.28 20.27 21.93
N SER A 122 23.59 19.02 22.33
CA SER A 122 24.46 18.72 23.47
C SER A 122 25.90 19.21 23.25
N ASN A 123 26.45 18.98 22.05
CA ASN A 123 27.82 19.39 21.71
C ASN A 123 27.97 20.92 21.48
N SER A 124 26.88 21.66 21.40
CA SER A 124 26.89 23.14 21.28
C SER A 124 26.83 23.88 22.62
N GLN A 125 26.60 23.15 23.73
CA GLN A 125 26.56 23.69 25.10
C GLN A 125 27.87 23.48 25.88
N THR A 126 28.89 22.89 25.25
CA THR A 126 30.27 22.75 25.77
C THR A 126 31.23 23.61 24.98
#